data_AF-A0A924HUP3-F1
#
_entry.id   AF-A0A924HUP3-F1
#
_cell.length_a   1.000
_cell.length_b   1.000
_cell.length_c   1.000
_cell.angle_alpha   90.00
_cell.angle_beta   90.00
_cell.angle_gamma   90.00
#
_symmetry.space_group_name_H-M   'P 1'
#
loop_
_entity.id
_entity.type
_entity.pdbx_description
1 polymer ?
#
loop_
_entity_poly.entity_id
_entity_poly.type
_entity_poly.pdbx_seq_one_letter_code
_entity_poly.pdbx_strand_id
1 'polypeptide(L)'
;MNHKINISPSVGQLDTLTRVVDLLIGNANVRTIFEFGSRYGEDSIEFAARYPQSAIYCFECNPKSLTILREKIELYSNIIFKECAISDRCEIIEFFQINEAKTKTAWADGNQGASSIFKASGKYPLEVYHQDVIKVQAITLNSILIQENIPEIDVMWMDIQGAELKALKGMGSKLANLKIVHLEVEFIEIYKGQPLFSKIDNFLKQNNFVFLCFTSKTHFSGDVIYLNSRHFTESQIHTASVLMPVENKNLGFFWSKLIFRVKYFCFKCKNFVTNPFAF
;
A
#
# COMPACT_ATOMS: atom_id res chain seq x y z
N MET A 1 12.22 -6.96 33.93
CA MET A 1 11.05 -7.81 33.65
C MET A 1 11.04 -8.07 32.16
N ASN A 2 10.94 -9.34 31.76
CA ASN A 2 10.99 -9.74 30.35
C ASN A 2 9.86 -9.07 29.56
N HIS A 3 10.19 -8.03 28.79
CA HIS A 3 9.31 -7.53 27.75
C HIS A 3 9.19 -8.64 26.72
N LYS A 4 8.11 -9.41 26.77
CA LYS A 4 7.66 -10.19 25.63
C LYS A 4 7.58 -9.20 24.47
N ILE A 5 8.48 -9.32 23.52
CA ILE A 5 8.42 -8.62 22.25
C ILE A 5 7.12 -9.12 21.62
N ASN A 6 6.05 -8.35 21.77
CA ASN A 6 4.87 -8.52 20.93
C ASN A 6 5.36 -8.15 19.54
N ILE A 7 5.66 -9.18 18.75
CA ILE A 7 5.97 -9.03 17.34
C ILE A 7 4.79 -8.24 16.76
N SER A 8 5.08 -7.05 16.21
CA SER A 8 4.07 -6.22 15.56
C SER A 8 3.30 -7.10 14.55
N PRO A 9 1.96 -7.01 14.47
CA PRO A 9 1.16 -7.84 13.56
C PRO A 9 1.61 -7.75 12.09
N SER A 10 2.32 -6.69 11.71
CA SER A 10 2.84 -6.43 10.38
C SER A 10 4.16 -7.15 10.03
N VAL A 11 4.95 -7.67 10.99
CA VAL A 11 6.33 -8.15 10.72
C VAL A 11 6.39 -9.19 9.60
N GLY A 12 5.51 -10.20 9.61
CA GLY A 12 5.49 -11.23 8.56
C GLY A 12 5.09 -10.69 7.18
N GLN A 13 4.27 -9.65 7.15
CA GLN A 13 3.85 -9.00 5.91
C GLN A 13 4.96 -8.11 5.35
N LEU A 14 5.61 -7.35 6.23
CA LEU A 14 6.75 -6.50 5.91
C LEU A 14 7.93 -7.34 5.41
N ASP A 15 8.21 -8.49 6.04
CA ASP A 15 9.20 -9.46 5.54
C ASP A 15 8.87 -9.98 4.13
N THR A 16 7.58 -10.21 3.84
CA THR A 16 7.17 -10.64 2.50
C THR A 16 7.39 -9.52 1.47
N LEU A 17 7.00 -8.28 1.79
CA LEU A 17 7.22 -7.13 0.93
C LEU A 17 8.71 -6.89 0.69
N THR A 18 9.50 -6.85 1.74
CA THR A 18 10.94 -6.53 1.67
C THR A 18 11.73 -7.56 0.88
N ARG A 19 11.34 -8.85 0.93
CA ARG A 19 11.88 -9.87 0.01
C ARG A 19 11.60 -9.57 -1.46
N VAL A 20 10.42 -9.02 -1.77
CA VAL A 20 10.08 -8.58 -3.14
C VAL A 20 10.89 -7.34 -3.54
N VAL A 21 11.01 -6.38 -2.64
CA VAL A 21 11.79 -5.15 -2.84
C VAL A 21 13.26 -5.48 -3.09
N ASP A 22 13.86 -6.32 -2.25
CA ASP A 22 15.26 -6.72 -2.36
C ASP A 22 15.54 -7.52 -3.63
N LEU A 23 14.58 -8.34 -4.08
CA LEU A 23 14.67 -9.07 -5.34
C LEU A 23 14.62 -8.15 -6.57
N LEU A 24 13.75 -7.14 -6.55
CA LEU A 24 13.42 -6.34 -7.74
C LEU A 24 14.22 -5.06 -7.88
N ILE A 25 14.51 -4.40 -6.76
CA ILE A 25 15.22 -3.11 -6.69
C ILE A 25 16.64 -3.32 -6.13
N GLY A 26 16.76 -4.20 -5.14
CA GLY A 26 18.00 -4.41 -4.39
C GLY A 26 18.12 -3.45 -3.22
N ASN A 27 18.46 -3.98 -2.04
CA ASN A 27 18.46 -3.23 -0.78
C ASN A 27 19.24 -1.91 -0.83
N ALA A 28 20.45 -1.91 -1.42
CA ALA A 28 21.30 -0.71 -1.54
C ALA A 28 20.78 0.36 -2.51
N ASN A 29 19.75 0.04 -3.32
CA ASN A 29 19.18 0.93 -4.32
C ASN A 29 17.84 1.53 -3.89
N VAL A 30 17.27 1.10 -2.76
CA VAL A 30 16.04 1.70 -2.24
C VAL A 30 16.39 3.08 -1.69
N ARG A 31 15.70 4.13 -2.16
CA ARG A 31 15.95 5.52 -1.80
C ARG A 31 14.77 6.17 -1.12
N THR A 32 13.54 5.81 -1.49
CA THR A 32 12.36 6.52 -1.01
C THR A 32 11.22 5.56 -0.68
N ILE A 33 10.86 5.53 0.60
CA ILE A 33 9.75 4.72 1.13
C ILE A 33 8.71 5.67 1.71
N PHE A 34 7.44 5.41 1.41
CA PHE A 34 6.30 6.14 1.96
C PHE A 34 5.45 5.17 2.77
N GLU A 35 5.05 5.58 3.97
CA GLU A 35 4.18 4.80 4.85
C GLU A 35 3.01 5.65 5.32
N PHE A 36 1.79 5.20 5.04
CA PHE A 36 0.56 5.87 5.46
C PHE A 36 -0.14 5.06 6.55
N GLY A 37 -0.52 5.75 7.63
CA GLY A 37 -1.16 5.13 8.78
C GLY A 37 -0.15 4.58 9.77
N SER A 38 0.90 5.34 10.05
CA SER A 38 2.04 4.84 10.82
C SER A 38 1.75 4.53 12.29
N ARG A 39 0.60 4.97 12.83
CA ARG A 39 0.18 4.73 14.22
C ARG A 39 1.28 5.09 15.20
N TYR A 40 2.03 4.12 15.72
CA TYR A 40 3.12 4.35 16.68
C TYR A 40 4.53 4.20 16.07
N GLY A 41 4.65 4.09 14.75
CA GLY A 41 5.90 4.12 14.00
C GLY A 41 6.64 2.78 13.91
N GLU A 42 6.03 1.66 14.30
CA GLU A 42 6.67 0.34 14.27
C GLU A 42 7.20 -0.05 12.89
N ASP A 43 6.38 0.10 11.85
CA ASP A 43 6.77 -0.23 10.47
C ASP A 43 7.81 0.75 9.94
N SER A 44 7.69 2.04 10.28
CA SER A 44 8.66 3.06 9.88
C SER A 44 10.05 2.76 10.41
N ILE A 45 10.12 2.32 11.67
CA ILE A 45 11.37 1.93 12.33
C ILE A 45 11.97 0.70 11.68
N GLU A 46 11.15 -0.28 11.35
CA GLU A 46 11.59 -1.50 10.67
C GLU A 46 12.11 -1.21 9.26
N PHE A 47 11.44 -0.33 8.50
CA PHE A 47 11.95 0.16 7.23
C PHE A 47 13.25 0.94 7.37
N ALA A 48 13.35 1.83 8.36
CA ALA A 48 14.55 2.62 8.61
C ALA A 48 15.75 1.74 8.97
N ALA A 49 15.55 0.68 9.76
CA ALA A 49 16.58 -0.28 10.11
C ALA A 49 17.02 -1.14 8.91
N ARG A 50 16.07 -1.60 8.08
CA ARG A 50 16.38 -2.46 6.92
C ARG A 50 16.97 -1.69 5.74
N TYR A 51 16.59 -0.42 5.56
CA TYR A 51 17.04 0.44 4.47
C TYR A 51 17.66 1.74 4.99
N PRO A 52 18.85 1.68 5.63
CA PRO A 52 19.47 2.84 6.29
C PRO A 52 19.88 3.97 5.33
N GLN A 53 19.92 3.71 4.02
CA GLN A 53 20.19 4.73 2.99
C GLN A 53 18.92 5.35 2.38
N SER A 54 17.74 4.87 2.75
CA SER A 54 16.47 5.39 2.25
C SER A 54 15.93 6.50 3.15
N ALA A 55 15.28 7.48 2.54
CA ALA A 55 14.38 8.39 3.23
C ALA A 55 13.01 7.71 3.43
N ILE A 56 12.57 7.61 4.69
CA ILE A 56 11.30 7.00 5.09
C ILE A 56 10.32 8.12 5.44
N TYR A 57 9.36 8.39 4.57
CA TYR A 57 8.30 9.36 4.82
C TYR A 57 7.14 8.67 5.55
N CYS A 58 6.99 8.99 6.83
CA CYS A 58 6.02 8.43 7.76
C CYS A 58 4.86 9.41 7.96
N PHE A 59 3.62 8.96 7.76
CA PHE A 59 2.42 9.80 7.84
C PHE A 59 1.42 9.27 8.87
N GLU A 60 1.04 10.14 9.82
CA GLU A 60 0.02 9.87 10.83
C GLU A 60 -0.75 11.17 11.13
N CYS A 61 -2.06 11.06 11.36
CA CYS A 61 -2.94 12.19 11.65
C CYS A 61 -3.71 12.08 12.96
N ASN A 62 -3.74 10.89 13.58
CA ASN A 62 -4.47 10.58 14.79
C ASN A 62 -3.74 11.15 16.03
N PRO A 63 -4.28 12.19 16.71
CA PRO A 63 -3.64 12.81 17.86
C PRO A 63 -3.28 11.84 18.99
N LYS A 64 -3.99 10.72 19.14
CA LYS A 64 -3.72 9.71 20.16
C LYS A 64 -2.42 8.95 19.93
N SER A 65 -1.91 8.94 18.70
CA SER A 65 -0.71 8.18 18.33
C SER A 65 0.52 9.06 18.18
N LEU A 66 0.34 10.37 17.94
CA LEU A 66 1.41 11.31 17.59
C LEU A 66 2.53 11.42 18.63
N THR A 67 2.20 11.47 19.93
CA THR A 67 3.21 11.61 20.97
C THR A 67 4.14 10.39 21.00
N ILE A 68 3.56 9.19 21.05
CA ILE A 68 4.31 7.92 21.07
C ILE A 68 5.12 7.76 19.79
N LEU A 69 4.52 8.08 18.63
CA LEU A 69 5.21 8.01 17.35
C LEU A 69 6.44 8.92 17.34
N ARG A 70 6.30 10.20 17.72
CA ARG A 70 7.42 11.16 17.73
C ARG A 70 8.57 10.69 18.63
N GLU A 71 8.25 10.21 19.83
CA GLU A 71 9.25 9.68 20.77
C GLU A 71 10.00 8.48 20.19
N LYS A 72 9.29 7.55 19.53
CA LYS A 72 9.90 6.33 18.98
C LYS A 72 10.80 6.59 17.77
N ILE A 73 10.42 7.52 16.89
CA ILE A 73 11.17 7.80 15.67
C ILE A 73 12.34 8.78 15.87
N GLU A 74 12.44 9.45 17.03
CA GLU A 74 13.45 10.49 17.29
C GLU A 74 14.89 10.00 17.07
N LEU A 75 15.14 8.71 17.30
CA LEU A 75 16.46 8.08 17.16
C LEU A 75 16.85 7.76 15.69
N TYR A 76 15.95 7.97 14.73
CA TYR A 76 16.12 7.56 13.34
C TYR A 76 16.21 8.77 12.42
N SER A 77 17.43 9.14 12.03
CA SER A 77 17.71 10.32 11.21
C SER A 77 17.19 10.23 9.78
N ASN A 78 16.87 9.02 9.30
CA ASN A 78 16.33 8.77 7.97
C ASN A 78 14.79 8.67 7.93
N ILE A 79 14.10 8.86 9.06
CA ILE A 79 12.65 9.00 9.12
C ILE A 79 12.25 10.47 9.05
N ILE A 80 11.32 10.78 8.14
CA ILE A 80 10.75 12.11 7.93
C ILE A 80 9.26 12.03 8.25
N PHE A 81 8.88 12.59 9.39
CA PHE A 81 7.51 12.56 9.84
C PHE A 81 6.65 13.69 9.27
N LYS A 82 5.43 13.38 8.85
CA LYS A 82 4.43 14.32 8.36
C LYS A 82 3.09 14.09 9.09
N GLU A 83 2.71 15.06 9.91
CA GLU A 83 1.45 15.03 10.67
C GLU A 83 0.26 15.46 9.80
N CYS A 84 -0.30 14.53 9.04
CA CYS A 84 -1.43 14.78 8.17
C CYS A 84 -2.05 13.48 7.68
N ALA A 85 -3.32 13.54 7.27
CA ALA A 85 -3.96 12.46 6.54
C ALA A 85 -3.60 12.55 5.06
N ILE A 86 -3.44 11.42 4.38
CA ILE A 86 -3.30 11.38 2.92
C ILE A 86 -4.67 11.16 2.27
N SER A 87 -4.99 11.96 1.27
CA SER A 87 -6.28 11.94 0.58
C SER A 87 -6.17 12.37 -0.89
N ASP A 88 -7.32 12.44 -1.57
CA ASP A 88 -7.45 12.92 -2.95
C ASP A 88 -7.57 14.44 -3.08
N ARG A 89 -7.66 15.17 -1.95
CA ARG A 89 -7.72 16.64 -1.90
C ARG A 89 -6.97 17.19 -0.69
N CYS A 90 -6.53 18.44 -0.80
CA CYS A 90 -6.00 19.22 0.32
C CYS A 90 -7.14 19.98 0.99
N GLU A 91 -7.60 19.51 2.15
CA GLU A 91 -8.71 20.12 2.90
C GLU A 91 -8.67 19.68 4.36
N ILE A 92 -9.42 20.36 5.23
CA ILE A 92 -9.70 19.87 6.57
C ILE A 92 -10.86 18.88 6.46
N ILE A 93 -10.67 17.65 6.93
CA ILE A 93 -11.67 16.58 6.88
C ILE A 93 -12.09 16.15 8.28
N GLU A 94 -13.27 15.53 8.36
CA GLU A 94 -13.65 14.74 9.52
C GLU A 94 -12.80 13.46 9.59
N PHE A 95 -12.35 13.13 10.79
CA PHE A 95 -11.63 11.90 11.11
C PHE A 95 -12.33 11.23 12.29
N PHE A 96 -12.65 9.95 12.11
CA PHE A 96 -13.38 9.14 13.08
C PHE A 96 -12.38 8.40 13.95
N GLN A 97 -11.88 9.11 14.96
CA GLN A 97 -10.91 8.61 15.92
C GLN A 97 -11.58 7.59 16.86
N ILE A 98 -10.91 6.46 17.09
CA ILE A 98 -11.41 5.42 17.99
C ILE A 98 -11.49 5.92 19.44
N ASN A 99 -12.67 5.78 20.05
CA ASN A 99 -12.89 5.99 21.47
C ASN A 99 -12.55 4.70 22.22
N GLU A 100 -11.35 4.67 22.80
CA GLU A 100 -10.81 3.51 23.53
C GLU A 100 -11.74 3.02 24.63
N ALA A 101 -12.31 3.92 25.44
CA ALA A 101 -13.14 3.57 26.59
C ALA A 101 -14.48 2.93 26.21
N LYS A 102 -14.96 3.16 24.98
CA LYS A 102 -16.28 2.67 24.53
C LYS A 102 -16.16 1.52 23.53
N THR A 103 -15.06 1.44 22.79
CA THR A 103 -14.84 0.41 21.77
C THR A 103 -14.74 -0.97 22.40
N LYS A 104 -15.40 -1.96 21.78
CA LYS A 104 -15.32 -3.37 22.20
C LYS A 104 -14.40 -4.12 21.26
N THR A 105 -13.23 -4.48 21.77
CA THR A 105 -12.16 -5.14 21.04
C THR A 105 -11.28 -5.94 22.00
N ALA A 106 -10.47 -6.87 21.46
CA ALA A 106 -9.42 -7.55 22.18
C ALA A 106 -8.13 -6.70 22.34
N TRP A 107 -7.98 -5.60 21.59
CA TRP A 107 -6.80 -4.74 21.66
C TRP A 107 -6.81 -3.86 22.92
N ALA A 108 -5.73 -3.91 23.68
CA ALA A 108 -5.63 -3.22 24.98
C ALA A 108 -5.73 -1.69 24.88
N ASP A 109 -5.36 -1.10 23.75
CA ASP A 109 -5.44 0.35 23.48
C ASP A 109 -6.74 0.75 22.76
N GLY A 110 -7.73 -0.13 22.75
CA GLY A 110 -9.00 0.07 22.06
C GLY A 110 -8.89 -0.02 20.53
N ASN A 111 -7.76 -0.47 19.98
CA ASN A 111 -7.45 -0.53 18.55
C ASN A 111 -7.38 0.85 17.89
N GLN A 112 -6.43 1.70 18.33
CA GLN A 112 -6.26 3.04 17.74
C GLN A 112 -6.00 3.02 16.23
N GLY A 113 -5.42 1.92 15.72
CA GLY A 113 -5.18 1.69 14.29
C GLY A 113 -6.45 1.62 13.45
N ALA A 114 -7.60 1.25 14.03
CA ALA A 114 -8.91 1.24 13.36
C ALA A 114 -9.55 2.64 13.20
N SER A 115 -8.79 3.72 13.45
CA SER A 115 -9.28 5.08 13.19
C SER A 115 -9.24 5.35 11.69
N SER A 116 -10.26 6.00 11.16
CA SER A 116 -10.41 6.19 9.70
C SER A 116 -11.04 7.53 9.37
N ILE A 117 -10.84 7.99 8.14
CA ILE A 117 -11.64 9.09 7.56
C ILE A 117 -13.07 8.64 7.21
N PHE A 118 -13.35 7.34 7.31
CA PHE A 118 -14.67 6.76 7.14
C PHE A 118 -15.26 6.36 8.50
N LYS A 119 -16.57 6.57 8.64
CA LYS A 119 -17.31 6.16 9.83
C LYS A 119 -17.48 4.64 9.83
N ALA A 120 -17.30 3.97 10.96
CA ALA A 120 -17.60 2.55 11.12
C ALA A 120 -19.02 2.21 10.65
N SER A 121 -19.17 1.12 9.90
CA SER A 121 -20.45 0.69 9.32
C SER A 121 -21.34 -0.07 10.31
N GLY A 122 -20.73 -0.64 11.36
CA GLY A 122 -21.36 -1.60 12.28
C GLY A 122 -21.50 -3.01 11.72
N LYS A 123 -20.93 -3.31 10.54
CA LYS A 123 -21.01 -4.64 9.90
C LYS A 123 -19.84 -5.57 10.24
N TYR A 124 -18.77 -5.05 10.84
CA TYR A 124 -17.61 -5.86 11.19
C TYR A 124 -17.93 -6.75 12.40
N PRO A 125 -17.85 -8.08 12.29
CA PRO A 125 -18.37 -8.97 13.34
C PRO A 125 -17.39 -9.17 14.49
N LEU A 126 -16.12 -8.78 14.35
CA LEU A 126 -15.09 -9.05 15.36
C LEU A 126 -15.01 -7.94 16.42
N GLU A 127 -15.37 -6.71 16.07
CA GLU A 127 -15.18 -5.54 16.93
C GLU A 127 -16.37 -4.57 16.80
N VAL A 128 -16.68 -3.86 17.89
CA VAL A 128 -17.70 -2.80 17.90
C VAL A 128 -17.02 -1.47 18.13
N TYR A 129 -16.83 -0.71 17.05
CA TYR A 129 -16.17 0.58 17.08
C TYR A 129 -17.09 1.69 17.59
N HIS A 130 -16.60 2.41 18.58
CA HIS A 130 -17.14 3.70 18.99
C HIS A 130 -16.13 4.77 18.60
N GLN A 131 -16.59 5.79 17.87
CA GLN A 131 -15.71 6.81 17.30
C GLN A 131 -16.12 8.20 17.77
N ASP A 132 -15.13 9.01 18.12
CA ASP A 132 -15.27 10.45 18.28
C ASP A 132 -14.92 11.12 16.94
N VAL A 133 -15.63 12.21 16.60
CA VAL A 133 -15.35 12.97 15.37
C VAL A 133 -14.41 14.12 15.71
N ILE A 134 -13.24 14.11 15.09
CA ILE A 134 -12.28 15.22 15.14
C ILE A 134 -12.04 15.77 13.74
N LYS A 135 -11.30 16.87 13.65
CA LYS A 135 -10.87 17.45 12.38
C LYS A 135 -9.36 17.33 12.23
N VAL A 136 -8.91 16.89 11.07
CA VAL A 136 -7.48 16.76 10.74
C VAL A 136 -7.20 17.39 9.38
N GLN A 137 -5.95 17.83 9.18
CA GLN A 137 -5.49 18.28 7.89
C GLN A 137 -5.26 17.08 6.98
N ALA A 138 -5.91 17.08 5.81
CA ALA A 138 -5.63 16.14 4.73
C ALA A 138 -4.87 16.81 3.60
N ILE A 139 -3.96 16.08 2.97
CA ILE A 139 -3.17 16.56 1.84
C ILE A 139 -3.10 15.50 0.75
N THR A 140 -2.84 15.94 -0.48
CA THR A 140 -2.56 15.00 -1.58
C THR A 140 -1.09 14.62 -1.59
N LEU A 141 -0.81 13.37 -1.95
CA LEU A 141 0.57 12.93 -2.13
C LEU A 141 1.26 13.70 -3.27
N ASN A 142 0.53 14.07 -4.33
CA ASN A 142 1.07 14.91 -5.40
C ASN A 142 1.63 16.25 -4.87
N SER A 143 0.97 16.88 -3.90
CA SER A 143 1.46 18.12 -3.27
C SER A 143 2.78 17.90 -2.53
N ILE A 144 2.89 16.81 -1.76
CA ILE A 144 4.12 16.46 -1.04
C ILE A 144 5.26 16.18 -2.02
N LEU A 145 5.02 15.38 -3.07
CA LEU A 145 6.04 15.04 -4.05
C LEU A 145 6.59 16.29 -4.75
N ILE A 146 5.75 17.29 -5.02
CA ILE A 146 6.17 18.58 -5.60
C ILE A 146 6.98 19.38 -4.57
N GLN A 147 6.46 19.53 -3.34
CA GLN A 147 7.10 20.34 -2.31
C GLN A 147 8.49 19.82 -1.94
N GLU A 148 8.62 18.51 -1.80
CA GLU A 148 9.86 17.85 -1.37
C GLU A 148 10.78 17.48 -2.55
N ASN A 149 10.40 17.83 -3.79
CA ASN A 149 11.11 17.50 -5.03
C ASN A 149 11.42 15.99 -5.16
N ILE A 150 10.46 15.14 -4.85
CA ILE A 150 10.61 13.68 -4.89
C ILE A 150 10.17 13.17 -6.27
N PRO A 151 11.09 12.66 -7.11
CA PRO A 151 10.76 12.26 -8.47
C PRO A 151 10.06 10.90 -8.54
N GLU A 152 10.38 9.98 -7.63
CA GLU A 152 9.89 8.61 -7.62
C GLU A 152 9.74 8.05 -6.20
N ILE A 153 8.89 7.02 -6.05
CA ILE A 153 8.69 6.29 -4.81
C ILE A 153 8.98 4.82 -5.09
N ASP A 154 9.96 4.26 -4.38
CA ASP A 154 10.33 2.85 -4.55
C ASP A 154 9.28 1.95 -3.91
N VAL A 155 8.89 2.28 -2.68
CA VAL A 155 7.99 1.47 -1.87
C VAL A 155 6.94 2.37 -1.22
N MET A 156 5.69 1.96 -1.32
CA MET A 156 4.59 2.55 -0.57
C MET A 156 3.92 1.47 0.27
N TRP A 157 3.76 1.74 1.57
CA TRP A 157 3.05 0.93 2.54
C TRP A 157 1.82 1.70 3.00
N MET A 158 0.64 1.08 2.95
CA MET A 158 -0.62 1.75 3.34
C MET A 158 -1.49 0.83 4.19
N ASP A 159 -1.76 1.28 5.41
CA ASP A 159 -2.84 0.76 6.24
C ASP A 159 -3.59 1.97 6.80
N ILE A 160 -4.56 2.48 6.04
CA ILE A 160 -5.31 3.70 6.37
C ILE A 160 -6.81 3.44 6.40
N GLN A 161 -7.18 2.19 6.68
CA GLN A 161 -8.53 1.77 7.06
C GLN A 161 -9.61 2.23 6.07
N GLY A 162 -9.39 1.93 4.79
CA GLY A 162 -10.32 2.16 3.68
C GLY A 162 -10.03 3.42 2.85
N ALA A 163 -9.02 4.22 3.22
CA ALA A 163 -8.64 5.44 2.50
C ALA A 163 -7.64 5.23 1.35
N GLU A 164 -7.22 4.00 1.08
CA GLU A 164 -6.16 3.63 0.14
C GLU A 164 -6.47 4.16 -1.28
N LEU A 165 -7.71 4.01 -1.75
CA LEU A 165 -8.09 4.52 -3.07
C LEU A 165 -8.02 6.06 -3.15
N LYS A 166 -8.30 6.77 -2.05
CA LYS A 166 -8.19 8.24 -2.01
C LYS A 166 -6.73 8.65 -2.05
N ALA A 167 -5.88 7.99 -1.27
CA ALA A 167 -4.43 8.23 -1.30
C ALA A 167 -3.84 7.99 -2.70
N LEU A 168 -4.17 6.86 -3.33
CA LEU A 168 -3.75 6.52 -4.69
C LEU A 168 -4.22 7.57 -5.73
N LYS A 169 -5.48 8.04 -5.63
CA LYS A 169 -5.99 9.11 -6.51
C LYS A 169 -5.29 10.45 -6.27
N GLY A 170 -4.92 10.74 -5.03
CA GLY A 170 -4.17 11.94 -4.65
C GLY A 170 -2.77 12.04 -5.28
N MET A 171 -2.25 10.96 -5.88
CA MET A 171 -1.02 11.01 -6.66
C MET A 171 -1.19 11.61 -8.06
N GLY A 172 -2.41 11.58 -8.62
CA GLY A 172 -2.66 11.98 -10.01
C GLY A 172 -1.73 11.25 -11.00
N SER A 173 -1.12 11.99 -11.93
CA SER A 173 -0.20 11.41 -12.92
C SER A 173 1.10 10.86 -12.32
N LYS A 174 1.50 11.31 -11.11
CA LYS A 174 2.70 10.81 -10.42
C LYS A 174 2.55 9.39 -9.91
N LEU A 175 1.34 8.80 -9.94
CA LEU A 175 1.13 7.38 -9.68
C LEU A 175 2.00 6.50 -10.59
N ALA A 176 2.33 6.98 -11.79
CA ALA A 176 3.23 6.27 -12.71
C ALA A 176 4.67 6.10 -12.14
N ASN A 177 5.08 6.91 -11.17
CA ASN A 177 6.42 6.91 -10.58
C ASN A 177 6.51 6.10 -9.27
N LEU A 178 5.43 5.43 -8.86
CA LEU A 178 5.43 4.48 -7.75
C LEU A 178 5.78 3.09 -8.27
N LYS A 179 6.84 2.44 -7.73
CA LYS A 179 7.31 1.14 -8.21
C LYS A 179 6.54 -0.03 -7.58
N ILE A 180 6.51 -0.10 -6.26
CA ILE A 180 5.88 -1.19 -5.49
C ILE A 180 4.94 -0.59 -4.46
N VAL A 181 3.73 -1.16 -4.33
CA VAL A 181 2.77 -0.76 -3.30
C VAL A 181 2.27 -1.98 -2.55
N HIS A 182 2.29 -1.89 -1.22
CA HIS A 182 1.57 -2.75 -0.29
C HIS A 182 0.41 -1.93 0.29
N LEU A 183 -0.77 -2.54 0.37
CA LEU A 183 -1.95 -1.89 0.96
C LEU A 183 -2.93 -2.89 1.59
N GLU A 184 -3.65 -2.47 2.63
CA GLU A 184 -4.83 -3.18 3.13
C GLU A 184 -6.02 -3.02 2.16
N VAL A 185 -6.80 -4.08 1.98
CA VAL A 185 -8.03 -4.08 1.18
C VAL A 185 -9.13 -4.87 1.86
N GLU A 186 -10.38 -4.43 1.69
CA GLU A 186 -11.52 -5.04 2.36
C GLU A 186 -12.49 -5.72 1.40
N PHE A 187 -13.05 -6.84 1.86
CA PHE A 187 -14.04 -7.64 1.14
C PHE A 187 -15.47 -7.35 1.61
N ILE A 188 -15.61 -6.71 2.78
CA ILE A 188 -16.86 -6.18 3.31
C ILE A 188 -16.69 -4.73 3.72
N GLU A 189 -17.79 -4.01 3.83
CA GLU A 189 -17.80 -2.60 4.25
C GLU A 189 -17.65 -2.52 5.77
N ILE A 190 -16.41 -2.45 6.29
CA ILE A 190 -16.10 -2.26 7.72
C ILE A 190 -16.44 -0.82 8.17
N TYR A 191 -16.22 0.13 7.28
CA TYR A 191 -16.49 1.55 7.34
C TYR A 191 -17.40 1.95 6.18
N LYS A 192 -18.38 2.80 6.48
CA LYS A 192 -19.44 3.22 5.56
C LYS A 192 -18.87 3.94 4.34
N GLY A 193 -19.15 3.43 3.15
CA GLY A 193 -18.77 4.01 1.87
C GLY A 193 -17.33 3.75 1.46
N GLN A 194 -16.57 2.94 2.21
CA GLN A 194 -15.20 2.61 1.83
C GLN A 194 -15.17 1.82 0.49
N PRO A 195 -14.11 1.98 -0.32
CA PRO A 195 -13.84 1.09 -1.44
C PRO A 195 -13.60 -0.35 -0.96
N LEU A 196 -14.13 -1.32 -1.70
CA LEU A 196 -13.75 -2.73 -1.52
C LEU A 196 -12.60 -3.10 -2.46
N PHE A 197 -11.96 -4.24 -2.21
CA PHE A 197 -10.85 -4.80 -2.98
C PHE A 197 -11.07 -4.68 -4.50
N SER A 198 -12.24 -5.06 -5.01
CA SER A 198 -12.53 -5.02 -6.44
C SER A 198 -12.41 -3.63 -7.06
N LYS A 199 -12.74 -2.58 -6.31
CA LYS A 199 -12.64 -1.18 -6.77
C LYS A 199 -11.19 -0.70 -6.78
N ILE A 200 -10.40 -1.09 -5.78
CA ILE A 200 -8.98 -0.76 -5.69
C ILE A 200 -8.19 -1.52 -6.76
N ASP A 201 -8.43 -2.83 -6.90
CA ASP A 201 -7.81 -3.68 -7.90
C ASP A 201 -8.06 -3.17 -9.33
N ASN A 202 -9.31 -2.80 -9.64
CA ASN A 202 -9.65 -2.21 -10.94
C ASN A 202 -8.91 -0.89 -11.19
N PHE A 203 -8.83 -0.02 -10.19
CA PHE A 203 -8.10 1.25 -10.32
C PHE A 203 -6.61 1.03 -10.56
N LEU A 204 -5.97 0.13 -9.80
CA LEU A 204 -4.55 -0.19 -9.93
C LEU A 204 -4.25 -0.82 -11.31
N LYS A 205 -5.07 -1.79 -11.76
CA LYS A 205 -4.94 -2.40 -13.10
C LYS A 205 -5.04 -1.38 -14.23
N GLN A 206 -5.99 -0.46 -14.15
CA GLN A 206 -6.12 0.64 -15.12
C GLN A 206 -4.89 1.56 -15.15
N ASN A 207 -4.10 1.58 -14.09
CA ASN A 207 -2.90 2.39 -13.95
C ASN A 207 -1.59 1.60 -14.13
N ASN A 208 -1.63 0.44 -14.77
CA ASN A 208 -0.49 -0.44 -15.05
C ASN A 208 0.15 -1.09 -13.82
N PHE A 209 -0.64 -1.34 -12.78
CA PHE A 209 -0.21 -2.17 -11.66
C PHE A 209 -0.68 -3.62 -11.86
N VAL A 210 0.21 -4.55 -11.55
CA VAL A 210 -0.02 -5.98 -11.60
C VAL A 210 -0.11 -6.49 -10.17
N PHE A 211 -1.23 -7.14 -9.84
CA PHE A 211 -1.40 -7.84 -8.58
C PHE A 211 -0.34 -8.94 -8.46
N LEU A 212 0.42 -8.96 -7.36
CA LEU A 212 1.43 -9.96 -7.11
C LEU A 212 0.87 -11.08 -6.23
N CYS A 213 0.50 -10.74 -4.99
CA CYS A 213 0.02 -11.70 -3.99
C CYS A 213 -0.72 -11.00 -2.84
N PHE A 214 -1.41 -11.80 -2.03
CA PHE A 214 -1.78 -11.42 -0.67
C PHE A 214 -0.58 -11.64 0.27
N THR A 215 -0.29 -10.74 1.19
CA THR A 215 0.62 -11.01 2.33
C THR A 215 -0.14 -11.50 3.54
N SER A 216 -1.42 -11.14 3.64
CA SER A 216 -2.38 -11.64 4.60
C SER A 216 -3.76 -11.72 3.93
N LYS A 217 -4.61 -12.64 4.37
CA LYS A 217 -6.00 -12.71 3.89
C LYS A 217 -6.91 -13.32 4.93
N THR A 218 -7.97 -12.60 5.26
CA THR A 218 -9.06 -13.07 6.12
C THR A 218 -10.37 -13.13 5.34
N HIS A 219 -11.49 -13.38 6.03
CA HIS A 219 -12.82 -13.28 5.43
C HIS A 219 -13.26 -11.83 5.17
N PHE A 220 -12.66 -10.85 5.84
CA PHE A 220 -13.15 -9.46 5.87
C PHE A 220 -12.21 -8.48 5.20
N SER A 221 -10.91 -8.68 5.35
CA SER A 221 -9.84 -7.88 4.74
C SER A 221 -8.64 -8.74 4.36
N GLY A 222 -7.68 -8.14 3.69
CA GLY A 222 -6.37 -8.73 3.44
C GLY A 222 -5.38 -7.67 3.00
N ASP A 223 -4.12 -8.04 3.01
CA ASP A 223 -3.01 -7.17 2.63
C ASP A 223 -2.44 -7.63 1.30
N VAL A 224 -2.18 -6.71 0.38
CA VAL A 224 -1.84 -7.04 -1.01
C VAL A 224 -0.63 -6.28 -1.51
N ILE A 225 0.18 -6.94 -2.33
CA ILE A 225 1.29 -6.31 -3.05
C ILE A 225 0.91 -6.16 -4.53
N TYR A 226 1.16 -4.96 -5.07
CA TYR A 226 1.11 -4.67 -6.49
C TYR A 226 2.45 -4.13 -6.99
N LEU A 227 2.80 -4.49 -8.23
CA LEU A 227 3.97 -4.01 -8.94
C LEU A 227 3.55 -3.12 -10.11
N ASN A 228 4.13 -1.94 -10.25
CA ASN A 228 3.92 -1.10 -11.42
C ASN A 228 4.74 -1.63 -12.61
N SER A 229 4.07 -2.12 -13.64
CA SER A 229 4.71 -2.76 -14.79
C SER A 229 5.50 -1.80 -15.69
N ARG A 230 5.49 -0.50 -15.40
CA ARG A 230 6.39 0.48 -16.05
C ARG A 230 7.84 0.36 -15.57
N HIS A 231 8.07 -0.19 -14.38
CA HIS A 231 9.38 -0.24 -13.73
C HIS A 231 10.04 -1.62 -13.75
N PHE A 232 9.28 -2.66 -14.10
CA PHE A 232 9.75 -4.04 -14.06
C PHE A 232 9.39 -4.78 -15.36
N THR A 233 10.34 -5.56 -15.87
CA THR A 233 10.12 -6.43 -17.02
C THR A 233 9.16 -7.57 -16.67
N GLU A 234 8.54 -8.17 -17.70
CA GLU A 234 7.68 -9.34 -17.52
C GLU A 234 8.42 -10.50 -16.81
N SER A 235 9.71 -10.67 -17.09
CA SER A 235 10.56 -11.70 -16.46
C SER A 235 10.76 -11.43 -14.96
N GLN A 236 11.00 -10.17 -14.58
CA GLN A 236 11.11 -9.78 -13.16
C GLN A 236 9.80 -10.03 -12.41
N ILE A 237 8.67 -9.60 -12.98
CA ILE A 237 7.33 -9.81 -12.38
C ILE A 237 7.04 -11.31 -12.25
N HIS A 238 7.32 -12.09 -13.30
CA HIS A 238 7.14 -13.54 -13.26
C HIS A 238 7.98 -14.18 -12.16
N THR A 239 9.27 -13.81 -12.06
CA THR A 239 10.18 -14.34 -11.04
C THR A 239 9.68 -14.03 -9.63
N ALA A 240 9.28 -12.78 -9.37
CA ALA A 240 8.67 -12.39 -8.10
C ALA A 240 7.40 -13.22 -7.80
N SER A 241 6.52 -13.41 -8.78
CA SER A 241 5.27 -14.17 -8.60
C SER A 241 5.50 -15.66 -8.28
N VAL A 242 6.60 -16.25 -8.79
CA VAL A 242 6.93 -17.66 -8.53
C VAL A 242 7.46 -17.84 -7.12
N LEU A 243 8.30 -16.92 -6.65
CA LEU A 243 8.96 -16.97 -5.34
C LEU A 243 8.03 -16.67 -4.14
N MET A 244 6.84 -16.10 -4.39
CA MET A 244 5.84 -15.91 -3.34
C MET A 244 5.16 -17.25 -2.96
N PRO A 245 4.84 -17.46 -1.66
CA PRO A 245 4.16 -18.67 -1.19
C PRO A 245 2.85 -18.96 -1.96
N VAL A 246 2.54 -20.24 -2.20
CA VAL A 246 1.39 -20.67 -3.00
C VAL A 246 0.05 -20.29 -2.37
N GLU A 247 -0.04 -20.29 -1.04
CA GLU A 247 -1.23 -19.94 -0.26
C GLU A 247 -1.67 -18.48 -0.46
N ASN A 248 -0.77 -17.65 -0.98
CA ASN A 248 -0.94 -16.22 -1.21
C ASN A 248 -1.25 -15.87 -2.68
N LYS A 249 -1.38 -16.88 -3.55
CA LYS A 249 -1.69 -16.70 -4.98
C LYS A 249 -3.19 -16.81 -5.19
N ASN A 250 -3.80 -15.79 -5.80
CA ASN A 250 -5.10 -15.98 -6.44
C ASN A 250 -4.93 -16.94 -7.63
N LEU A 251 -5.80 -17.96 -7.74
CA LEU A 251 -5.90 -18.92 -8.85
C LEU A 251 -6.06 -18.29 -10.25
N GLY A 252 -6.13 -16.97 -10.35
CA GLY A 252 -6.26 -16.19 -11.59
C GLY A 252 -4.98 -16.03 -12.41
N PHE A 253 -3.82 -16.55 -11.97
CA PHE A 253 -2.57 -16.44 -12.74
C PHE A 253 -2.45 -17.42 -13.94
N PHE A 254 -3.54 -18.11 -14.31
CA PHE A 254 -3.60 -18.96 -15.51
C PHE A 254 -3.68 -18.19 -16.85
N TRP A 255 -3.60 -16.85 -16.85
CA TRP A 255 -3.76 -16.02 -18.05
C TRP A 255 -2.46 -15.70 -18.81
N SER A 256 -1.31 -16.25 -18.41
CA SER A 256 -0.06 -16.13 -19.19
C SER A 256 -0.03 -17.00 -20.45
N LYS A 257 -1.05 -17.83 -20.73
CA LYS A 257 -1.17 -18.54 -22.02
C LYS A 257 -2.03 -17.83 -23.06
N LEU A 258 -2.91 -16.90 -22.69
CA LEU A 258 -3.87 -16.32 -23.65
C LEU A 258 -3.39 -15.00 -24.28
N ILE A 259 -2.68 -14.14 -23.54
CA ILE A 259 -2.10 -12.90 -24.09
C ILE A 259 -0.97 -13.22 -25.09
N PHE A 260 -0.27 -14.34 -24.93
CA PHE A 260 0.79 -14.77 -25.84
C PHE A 260 0.29 -15.16 -27.25
N ARG A 261 -0.99 -15.49 -27.41
CA ARG A 261 -1.54 -15.85 -28.74
C ARG A 261 -2.00 -14.64 -29.56
N VAL A 262 -2.31 -13.51 -28.93
CA VAL A 262 -2.86 -12.34 -29.66
C VAL A 262 -1.73 -11.45 -30.24
N LYS A 263 -0.57 -11.35 -29.58
CA LYS A 263 0.57 -10.60 -30.15
C LYS A 263 1.38 -11.35 -31.21
N TYR A 264 1.44 -12.68 -31.16
CA TYR A 264 2.18 -13.48 -32.17
C TYR A 264 1.41 -13.72 -33.47
N PHE A 265 0.08 -13.61 -33.48
CA PHE A 265 -0.69 -13.78 -34.72
C PHE A 265 -0.65 -12.55 -35.63
N CYS A 266 -0.36 -11.36 -35.09
CA CYS A 266 -0.28 -10.13 -35.87
C CYS A 266 1.08 -9.90 -36.55
N PHE A 267 2.14 -10.62 -36.14
CA PHE A 267 3.49 -10.44 -36.69
C PHE A 267 3.89 -11.46 -37.77
N LYS A 268 3.10 -12.53 -37.99
CA LYS A 268 3.37 -13.56 -39.00
C LYS A 268 2.66 -13.37 -40.35
N CYS A 269 1.91 -12.27 -40.55
CA CYS A 269 1.22 -11.98 -41.82
C CYS A 269 1.71 -10.71 -42.54
N LYS A 270 2.98 -10.29 -42.33
CA LYS A 270 3.55 -9.12 -43.05
C LYS A 270 4.89 -9.34 -43.76
N ASN A 271 5.36 -10.58 -43.87
CA ASN A 271 6.52 -10.90 -44.70
C ASN A 271 6.16 -11.96 -45.75
N PHE A 272 5.48 -11.53 -46.81
CA PHE A 272 5.71 -12.08 -48.14
C PHE A 272 6.11 -10.92 -49.05
N VAL A 273 7.32 -11.08 -49.56
CA VAL A 273 8.09 -10.13 -50.35
C VAL A 273 7.57 -10.10 -51.79
N THR A 274 7.60 -8.88 -52.33
CA THR A 274 7.56 -8.41 -53.73
C THR A 274 7.70 -9.43 -54.86
N ASN A 275 6.93 -9.22 -55.94
CA ASN A 275 7.48 -9.32 -57.30
C ASN A 275 6.77 -8.32 -58.25
N PRO A 276 7.46 -7.32 -58.83
CA PRO A 276 6.94 -6.48 -59.90
C PRO A 276 7.38 -7.00 -61.29
N PHE A 277 6.48 -6.90 -62.27
CA PHE A 277 6.63 -7.17 -63.72
C PHE A 277 6.70 -8.64 -64.19
N ALA A 278 5.72 -9.07 -65.00
CA ALA A 278 5.90 -9.49 -66.40
C ALA A 278 4.56 -9.92 -67.06
N PHE A 279 4.32 -9.36 -68.25
CA PHE A 279 3.26 -9.56 -69.25
C PHE A 279 1.87 -8.98 -68.99
#